data_AF-A0A2S8CFG3-F1
#
_entry.id   AF-A0A2S8CFG3-F1
#
_cell.length_a   1.000
_cell.length_b   1.000
_cell.length_c   1.000
_cell.angle_alpha   90.00
_cell.angle_beta   90.00
_cell.angle_gamma   90.00
#
_symmetry.space_group_name_H-M   'P 1'
#
loop_
_entity.id
_entity.type
_entity.pdbx_description
1 polymer ?
#
loop_
_entity_poly.entity_id
_entity_poly.type
_entity_poly.pdbx_seq_one_letter_code
_entity_poly.pdbx_strand_id
1 'polypeptide(L)'
;MRTEQLLIVAQRFCEAHRVRIVNYSALVAASAAAHARIDGIAIHDNIYQAAASLNDVLTKVEALSGNNKEFAAICAKIYLDSQEMA
;
A
#
# COMPACT_ATOMS: atom_id res chain seq x y z
N MET A 1 -6.74 -4.51 1.31
CA MET A 1 -6.12 -4.48 -0.04
C MET A 1 -5.00 -5.53 -0.14
N ARG A 2 -5.21 -6.64 -0.86
CA ARG A 2 -4.19 -7.69 -1.00
C ARG A 2 -3.02 -7.27 -1.91
N THR A 3 -1.92 -8.00 -1.84
CA THR A 3 -0.69 -7.71 -2.60
C THR A 3 -0.93 -7.69 -4.10
N GLU A 4 -1.77 -8.57 -4.62
CA GLU A 4 -2.12 -8.64 -6.05
C GLU A 4 -2.89 -7.39 -6.49
N GLN A 5 -3.78 -6.87 -5.62
CA GLN A 5 -4.48 -5.61 -5.89
C GLN A 5 -3.51 -4.43 -5.88
N LEU A 6 -2.55 -4.43 -4.94
CA LEU A 6 -1.52 -3.41 -4.88
C LEU A 6 -0.60 -3.43 -6.10
N LEU A 7 -0.28 -4.62 -6.62
CA LEU A 7 0.48 -4.78 -7.86
C LEU A 7 -0.27 -4.20 -9.08
N ILE A 8 -1.58 -4.45 -9.19
CA ILE A 8 -2.40 -3.88 -10.28
C ILE A 8 -2.39 -2.35 -10.21
N VAL A 9 -2.53 -1.78 -9.01
CA VAL A 9 -2.44 -0.32 -8.81
C VAL A 9 -1.05 0.20 -9.16
N ALA A 10 0.01 -0.49 -8.75
CA ALA A 10 1.39 -0.11 -9.08
C ALA A 10 1.64 -0.12 -10.59
N GLN A 11 1.14 -1.12 -11.32
CA GLN A 11 1.27 -1.20 -12.78
C GLN A 11 0.61 0.00 -13.46
N ARG A 12 -0.65 0.30 -13.10
CA ARG A 12 -1.38 1.45 -13.65
C ARG A 12 -0.70 2.78 -13.32
N PHE A 13 -0.20 2.92 -12.10
CA PHE A 13 0.54 4.12 -11.69
C PHE A 13 1.84 4.27 -12.49
N CYS A 14 2.57 3.17 -12.72
CA CYS A 14 3.77 3.17 -13.55
C CYS A 14 3.49 3.61 -14.98
N GLU A 15 2.40 3.13 -15.58
CA GLU A 15 1.97 3.51 -16.93
C GLU A 15 1.67 5.01 -17.04
N ALA A 16 0.99 5.59 -16.05
CA ALA A 16 0.61 7.01 -16.05
C ALA A 16 1.80 7.95 -15.76
N HIS A 17 2.69 7.59 -14.83
CA HIS A 17 3.76 8.46 -14.34
C HIS A 17 5.14 8.17 -14.94
N ARG A 18 5.24 7.20 -15.87
CA ARG A 18 6.51 6.76 -16.51
C ARG A 18 7.59 6.32 -15.51
N VAL A 19 7.17 5.76 -14.39
CA VAL A 19 8.06 5.12 -13.40
C VAL A 19 8.02 3.60 -13.55
N ARG A 20 8.91 2.88 -12.87
CA ARG A 20 8.97 1.41 -12.90
C ARG A 20 8.90 0.85 -11.49
N ILE A 21 8.31 -0.34 -11.36
CA ILE A 21 8.40 -1.12 -10.12
C ILE A 21 9.85 -1.62 -10.00
N VAL A 22 10.52 -1.26 -8.91
CA VAL A 22 11.91 -1.66 -8.64
C VAL A 22 12.01 -2.58 -7.42
N ASN A 23 10.98 -2.63 -6.59
CA ASN A 23 10.97 -3.39 -5.35
C ASN A 23 9.60 -4.01 -5.08
N TYR A 24 9.45 -5.29 -5.42
CA TYR A 24 8.23 -6.05 -5.15
C TYR A 24 8.06 -6.40 -3.66
N SER A 25 9.16 -6.50 -2.91
CA SER A 25 9.12 -6.74 -1.47
C SER A 25 8.46 -5.58 -0.73
N ALA A 26 8.63 -4.34 -1.20
CA ALA A 26 7.92 -3.18 -0.68
C ALA A 26 6.40 -3.32 -0.77
N LEU A 27 5.89 -3.83 -1.90
CA LEU A 27 4.46 -4.06 -2.10
C LEU A 27 3.93 -5.13 -1.15
N VAL A 28 4.66 -6.24 -1.00
CA VAL A 28 4.31 -7.30 -0.05
C VAL A 28 4.32 -6.77 1.38
N ALA A 29 5.36 -6.03 1.76
CA ALA A 29 5.50 -5.46 3.10
C ALA A 29 4.38 -4.47 3.42
N ALA A 30 4.03 -3.58 2.48
CA ALA A 30 2.94 -2.62 2.67
C ALA A 30 1.58 -3.31 2.83
N SER A 31 1.30 -4.31 1.99
CA SER A 31 0.12 -5.16 2.10
C SER A 31 0.07 -5.87 3.45
N ALA A 32 1.18 -6.49 3.88
CA ALA A 32 1.26 -7.16 5.17
C ALA A 32 1.08 -6.18 6.34
N ALA A 33 1.70 -5.00 6.28
CA ALA A 33 1.57 -3.96 7.31
C ALA A 33 0.12 -3.51 7.49
N ALA A 34 -0.63 -3.35 6.41
CA ALA A 34 -2.04 -2.96 6.47
C ALA A 34 -2.96 -4.01 7.11
N HIS A 35 -2.60 -5.30 7.06
CA HIS A 35 -3.38 -6.41 7.62
C HIS A 35 -2.68 -7.08 8.80
N ALA A 36 -1.74 -6.38 9.43
CA ALA A 36 -0.85 -6.96 10.41
C ALA A 36 -1.61 -7.45 11.66
N ARG A 37 -1.29 -8.67 12.08
CA ARG A 37 -1.76 -9.28 13.31
C ARG A 37 -0.59 -9.94 14.04
N ILE A 38 -0.53 -9.79 15.35
CA ILE A 38 0.47 -10.46 16.20
C ILE A 38 -0.30 -11.31 17.21
N ASP A 39 0.00 -12.60 17.28
CA ASP A 39 -0.73 -13.56 18.12
C ASP A 39 -2.25 -13.53 17.88
N GLY A 40 -2.66 -13.34 16.62
CA GLY A 40 -4.06 -13.21 16.25
C GLY A 40 -4.70 -11.88 16.62
N ILE A 41 -4.01 -10.95 17.30
CA ILE A 41 -4.52 -9.63 17.67
C ILE A 41 -4.29 -8.65 16.53
N ALA A 42 -5.32 -7.90 16.13
CA ALA A 42 -5.18 -6.85 15.13
C ALA A 42 -4.30 -5.72 15.69
N ILE A 43 -3.26 -5.32 14.94
CA ILE A 43 -2.39 -4.21 15.37
C ILE A 43 -3.11 -2.87 15.23
N HIS A 44 -3.95 -2.74 14.20
CA HIS A 44 -4.67 -1.51 13.90
C HIS A 44 -6.06 -1.52 14.51
N ASP A 45 -6.40 -0.45 15.25
CA ASP A 45 -7.71 -0.28 15.89
C ASP A 45 -8.81 0.10 14.87
N ASN A 46 -8.42 0.71 13.76
CA ASN A 46 -9.34 1.16 12.71
C ASN A 46 -8.67 1.18 11.32
N ILE A 47 -9.51 1.31 10.28
CA ILE A 47 -9.08 1.32 8.88
C ILE A 47 -8.12 2.47 8.54
N TYR A 48 -8.19 3.60 9.26
CA TYR A 48 -7.30 4.75 9.04
C TYR A 48 -5.88 4.45 9.51
N GLN A 49 -5.71 3.75 10.63
CA GLN A 49 -4.39 3.31 11.10
C GLN A 49 -3.75 2.28 10.16
N ALA A 50 -4.56 1.37 9.62
CA ALA A 50 -4.10 0.42 8.61
C ALA A 50 -3.66 1.13 7.31
N ALA A 51 -4.45 2.10 6.82
CA ALA A 51 -4.11 2.91 5.65
C ALA A 51 -2.85 3.77 5.88
N ALA A 52 -2.70 4.35 7.08
CA ALA A 52 -1.52 5.12 7.45
C ALA A 52 -0.26 4.25 7.47
N SER A 53 -0.36 3.01 7.98
CA SER A 53 0.76 2.06 7.98
C SER A 53 1.15 1.63 6.56
N LEU A 54 0.17 1.41 5.69
CA LEU A 54 0.41 1.15 4.27
C LEU A 54 1.16 2.30 3.59
N ASN A 55 0.74 3.54 3.83
CA ASN A 55 1.38 4.74 3.32
C ASN A 55 2.83 4.89 3.83
N ASP A 56 3.04 4.68 5.14
CA ASP A 56 4.35 4.81 5.78
C ASP A 56 5.35 3.82 5.20
N VAL A 57 4.95 2.55 5.03
CA VAL A 57 5.81 1.52 4.45
C VAL A 57 6.18 1.86 3.01
N LEU A 58 5.22 2.24 2.16
CA LEU A 58 5.51 2.59 0.76
C LEU A 58 6.33 3.89 0.62
N THR A 59 6.27 4.77 1.60
CA THR A 59 7.08 6.00 1.64
C THR A 59 8.52 5.71 2.07
N LYS A 60 8.73 4.81 3.04
CA LYS A 60 10.06 4.48 3.58
C LYS A 60 10.78 3.39 2.79
N VAL A 61 10.02 2.43 2.28
CA VAL A 61 10.51 1.32 1.46
C VAL A 61 9.98 1.55 0.05
N GLU A 62 10.77 2.26 -0.74
CA GLU A 62 10.37 2.67 -2.07
C GLU A 62 10.09 1.46 -2.97
N ALA A 63 8.87 1.38 -3.47
CA ALA A 63 8.43 0.32 -4.39
C ALA A 63 8.77 0.64 -5.85
N LEU A 64 8.78 1.94 -6.18
CA LEU A 64 8.90 2.48 -7.53
C LEU A 64 10.21 3.26 -7.68
N SER A 65 10.66 3.40 -8.93
CA SER A 65 11.83 4.21 -9.29
C SER A 65 11.66 5.72 -9.03
N GLY A 66 10.45 6.17 -8.68
CA GLY A 66 10.11 7.57 -8.42
C GLY A 66 8.65 7.71 -7.99
N ASN A 67 8.27 8.91 -7.54
CA ASN A 67 6.92 9.27 -7.12
C ASN A 67 6.34 8.39 -5.97
N ASN A 68 7.19 7.78 -5.13
CA ASN A 68 6.74 6.86 -4.07
C ASN A 68 5.78 7.51 -3.06
N LYS A 69 5.96 8.79 -2.71
CA LYS A 69 5.04 9.51 -1.80
C LYS A 69 3.63 9.65 -2.36
N GLU A 70 3.53 9.98 -3.65
CA GLU A 70 2.24 10.13 -4.33
C GLU A 70 1.56 8.76 -4.51
N PHE A 71 2.34 7.76 -4.94
CA PHE A 71 1.89 6.39 -5.03
C PHE A 71 1.36 5.88 -3.68
N ALA A 72 2.10 6.08 -2.60
CA ALA A 72 1.72 5.66 -1.26
C ALA A 72 0.40 6.31 -0.79
N ALA A 73 0.23 7.62 -1.03
CA ALA A 73 -0.99 8.33 -0.71
C ALA A 73 -2.21 7.81 -1.50
N ILE A 74 -2.04 7.52 -2.79
CA ILE A 74 -3.10 6.93 -3.63
C ILE A 74 -3.47 5.54 -3.13
N CYS A 75 -2.50 4.68 -2.83
CA CYS A 75 -2.79 3.35 -2.33
C CYS A 75 -3.52 3.36 -0.98
N ALA A 76 -3.15 4.28 -0.07
CA ALA A 76 -3.87 4.46 1.19
C ALA A 76 -5.31 4.92 0.97
N LYS A 77 -5.54 5.83 0.02
CA LYS A 77 -6.90 6.27 -0.35
C LYS A 77 -7.74 5.12 -0.93
N ILE A 78 -7.19 4.35 -1.87
CA ILE A 78 -7.87 3.19 -2.47
C ILE A 78 -8.19 2.14 -1.39
N TYR A 79 -7.27 1.93 -0.45
CA TYR A 79 -7.49 1.03 0.68
C TYR A 79 -8.73 1.46 1.49
N LEU A 80 -8.82 2.74 1.89
CA LEU A 80 -9.94 3.27 2.66
C LEU A 80 -11.26 3.12 1.91
N ASP A 81 -11.31 3.57 0.65
CA ASP A 81 -12.49 3.49 -0.20
C ASP A 81 -13.00 2.04 -0.33
N SER A 82 -12.07 1.08 -0.48
CA SER A 82 -12.39 -0.35 -0.55
C SER A 82 -12.89 -0.96 0.76
N GLN A 83 -12.64 -0.32 1.91
CA GLN A 83 -13.14 -0.77 3.22
C GLN A 83 -14.46 -0.10 3.59
N GLU A 84 -14.72 1.11 3.12
CA GLU A 84 -15.99 1.81 3.34
C GLU A 84 -17.14 1.21 2.51
N MET A 85 -16.83 0.54 1.40
CA MET A 85 -17.80 -0.16 0.54
C MET A 85 -18.04 -1.64 0.94
N ALA A 86 -17.35 -2.16 1.96
CA ALA A 86 -17.38 -3.56 2.37
C ALA A 86 -18.26 -3.78 3.61
#